data_AF-A0A841R3T8-F1
#
_entry.id   AF-A0A841R3T8-F1
#
_cell.length_a   1.000
_cell.length_b   1.000
_cell.length_c   1.000
_cell.angle_alpha   90.00
_cell.angle_beta   90.00
_cell.angle_gamma   90.00
#
_symmetry.space_group_name_H-M   'P 1'
#
loop_
_entity.id
_entity.type
_entity.pdbx_description
1 polymer ?
#
loop_
_entity_poly.entity_id
_entity_poly.type
_entity_poly.pdbx_seq_one_letter_code
_entity_poly.pdbx_strand_id
1 'polypeptide(L)'
;MSLSAETFVDLTAESMEVEVGKVVPLSCRVDSGKTGFPQFVWKTTGGEIRKSAVEGEVDFIAPRSSGTVSITVDVTIGGNIESRMIDLTILPEGALKKTADILITVDTKTLQNVWVNSTHKSENFKAPLSIKGTFRYDPDSELAFAGGSWPTYPMYDDGTHGDVTAGDGIWSILMKFEKTDSKVYFAFDDGNSYRVEYESGLAWTVKMAWIELDEYPDDHSNPAFTPDKDKTISWTASMAEEGGIYSER
;
A
#
# COMPACT_ATOMS: atom_id res chain seq x y z
N MET A 1 35.15 46.39 21.13
CA MET A 1 34.52 45.50 20.13
C MET A 1 33.31 44.88 20.79
N SER A 2 32.10 45.27 20.38
CA SER A 2 30.89 44.57 20.82
C SER A 2 30.83 43.28 20.04
N LEU A 3 30.95 42.12 20.69
CA LEU A 3 30.55 40.86 20.07
C LEU A 3 29.05 40.99 19.75
N SER A 4 28.71 40.90 18.47
CA SER A 4 27.33 40.67 18.06
C SER A 4 26.89 39.35 18.69
N ALA A 5 25.85 39.36 19.53
CA ALA A 5 25.27 38.12 20.03
C ALA A 5 24.72 37.32 18.84
N GLU A 6 25.37 36.22 18.50
CA GLU A 6 24.90 35.32 17.45
C GLU A 6 23.53 34.74 17.83
N THR A 7 22.70 34.53 16.82
CA THR A 7 21.38 33.91 16.96
C THR A 7 21.40 32.66 16.10
N PHE A 8 21.20 31.52 16.74
CA PHE A 8 21.09 30.23 16.10
C PHE A 8 19.61 29.84 16.03
N VAL A 9 19.14 29.54 14.83
CA VAL A 9 17.77 29.05 14.57
C VAL A 9 17.88 27.72 13.86
N ASP A 10 17.24 26.71 14.42
CA ASP A 10 17.24 25.34 13.92
C ASP A 10 15.80 24.85 13.75
N LEU A 11 15.47 24.43 12.53
CA LEU A 11 14.15 23.91 12.17
C LEU A 11 14.26 22.42 11.91
N THR A 12 13.51 21.63 12.65
CA THR A 12 13.51 20.17 12.56
C THR A 12 12.09 19.63 12.37
N ALA A 13 12.01 18.49 11.70
CA ALA A 13 10.80 17.69 11.54
C ALA A 13 11.07 16.28 12.08
N GLU A 14 10.07 15.64 12.67
CA GLU A 14 10.18 14.24 13.12
C GLU A 14 10.44 13.28 11.95
N SER A 15 9.85 13.59 10.78
CA SER A 15 10.08 12.86 9.53
C SER A 15 10.17 13.82 8.35
N MET A 16 11.06 13.49 7.40
CA MET A 16 11.23 14.20 6.12
C MET A 16 10.29 13.66 5.03
N GLU A 17 9.72 12.47 5.25
CA GLU A 17 8.74 11.84 4.37
C GLU A 17 7.42 11.67 5.13
N VAL A 18 6.32 12.14 4.54
CA VAL A 18 5.00 12.16 5.18
C VAL A 18 3.96 11.73 4.16
N GLU A 19 3.08 10.79 4.51
CA GLU A 19 1.98 10.42 3.61
C GLU A 19 0.90 11.51 3.58
N VAL A 20 0.16 11.58 2.47
CA VAL A 20 -0.96 12.52 2.30
C VAL A 20 -1.92 12.50 3.51
N GLY A 21 -2.29 13.69 3.98
CA GLY A 21 -3.22 13.87 5.09
C GLY A 21 -2.71 13.46 6.48
N LYS A 22 -1.47 12.94 6.62
CA LYS A 22 -0.88 12.65 7.94
C LYS A 22 -0.34 13.90 8.62
N VAL A 23 -0.15 13.80 9.93
CA VAL A 23 0.39 14.88 10.76
C VAL A 23 1.84 14.57 11.08
N VAL A 24 2.71 15.58 10.98
CA VAL A 24 4.10 15.53 11.45
C VAL A 24 4.37 16.73 12.37
N PRO A 25 4.93 16.51 13.57
CA PRO A 25 5.39 17.59 14.43
C PRO A 25 6.62 18.29 13.85
N LEU A 26 6.64 19.62 13.94
CA LEU A 26 7.78 20.47 13.60
C LEU A 26 8.22 21.26 14.83
N SER A 27 9.53 21.41 15.00
CA SER A 27 10.12 22.19 16.10
C SER A 27 11.15 23.17 15.56
N CYS A 28 11.00 24.44 15.95
CA CYS A 28 11.95 25.50 15.69
C CYS A 28 12.63 25.91 17.00
N ARG A 29 13.89 25.52 17.17
CA ARG A 29 14.69 25.90 18.32
C ARG A 29 15.46 27.18 18.04
N VAL A 30 15.47 28.08 19.02
CA VAL A 30 16.20 29.34 18.97
C VAL A 30 17.17 29.40 20.14
N ASP A 31 18.45 29.64 19.86
CA ASP A 31 19.46 29.99 20.85
C ASP A 31 19.99 31.38 20.52
N SER A 32 19.86 32.33 21.44
CA SER A 32 20.22 33.72 21.20
C SER A 32 20.61 34.43 22.48
N GLY A 33 21.68 35.23 22.41
CA GLY A 33 22.05 36.16 23.49
C GLY A 33 21.24 37.46 23.48
N LYS A 34 20.25 37.62 22.58
CA LYS A 34 19.43 38.84 22.46
C LYS A 34 18.32 38.85 23.51
N THR A 35 17.85 40.05 23.87
CA THR A 35 16.72 40.23 24.79
C THR A 35 15.37 40.05 24.07
N GLY A 36 14.37 39.52 24.79
CA GLY A 36 13.03 39.26 24.29
C GLY A 36 12.73 37.77 24.06
N PHE A 37 11.46 37.44 23.88
CA PHE A 37 11.03 36.09 23.51
C PHE A 37 10.95 35.98 21.97
N PRO A 38 11.39 34.86 21.38
CA PRO A 38 11.26 34.66 19.95
C PRO A 38 9.78 34.60 19.55
N GLN A 39 9.45 35.22 18.43
CA GLN A 39 8.13 35.11 17.81
C GLN A 39 8.23 34.34 16.50
N PHE A 40 7.33 33.39 16.28
CA PHE A 40 7.37 32.47 15.15
C PHE A 40 6.22 32.74 14.19
N VAL A 41 6.56 32.91 12.91
CA VAL A 41 5.59 32.99 11.82
C VAL A 41 5.85 31.84 10.86
N TRP A 42 4.93 30.87 10.87
CA TRP A 42 5.02 29.68 10.04
C TRP A 42 4.27 29.87 8.72
N LYS A 43 4.86 29.37 7.63
CA LYS A 43 4.32 29.40 6.27
C LYS A 43 4.54 28.05 5.61
N THR A 44 3.62 27.65 4.74
CA THR A 44 3.76 26.43 3.95
C THR A 44 3.30 26.65 2.51
N THR A 45 3.91 25.96 1.55
CA THR A 45 3.48 25.96 0.14
C THR A 45 2.29 25.03 -0.13
N GLY A 46 1.96 24.13 0.81
CA GLY A 46 0.81 23.22 0.74
C GLY A 46 0.50 22.60 2.10
N GLY A 47 -0.69 22.01 2.26
CA GLY A 47 -1.14 21.46 3.56
C GLY A 47 -1.56 22.54 4.56
N GLU A 48 -1.59 22.20 5.85
CA GLU A 48 -2.06 23.08 6.92
C GLU A 48 -1.09 23.08 8.11
N ILE A 49 -0.92 24.23 8.77
CA ILE A 49 -0.14 24.35 10.00
C ILE A 49 -1.09 24.61 11.16
N ARG A 50 -1.08 23.72 12.16
CA ARG A 50 -1.84 23.85 13.39
C ARG A 50 -0.92 24.22 14.54
N LYS A 51 -1.31 25.23 15.33
CA LYS A 51 -0.55 25.66 16.50
C LYS A 51 -0.49 24.57 17.58
N SER A 52 0.69 24.39 18.17
CA SER A 52 0.89 23.63 19.40
C SER A 52 0.66 24.52 20.64
N ALA A 53 0.62 23.90 21.82
CA ALA A 53 0.69 24.60 23.10
C ALA A 53 2.12 25.07 23.46
N VAL A 54 3.13 24.55 22.76
CA VAL A 54 4.54 24.89 22.95
C VAL A 54 4.96 25.92 21.90
N GLU A 55 5.49 27.06 22.35
CA GLU A 55 6.03 28.09 21.45
C GLU A 55 7.21 27.53 20.65
N GLY A 56 7.21 27.81 19.34
CA GLY A 56 8.21 27.26 18.42
C GLY A 56 7.89 25.84 17.93
N GLU A 57 6.76 25.24 18.33
CA GLU A 57 6.29 23.96 17.80
C GLU A 57 4.95 24.09 17.09
N VAL A 58 4.77 23.32 16.01
CA VAL A 58 3.51 23.22 15.27
C VAL A 58 3.29 21.80 14.77
N ASP A 59 2.03 21.45 14.54
CA ASP A 59 1.66 20.25 13.81
C ASP A 59 1.45 20.62 12.34
N PHE A 60 2.24 20.03 11.44
CA PHE A 60 2.00 20.12 10.01
C PHE A 60 1.09 18.99 9.55
N ILE A 61 -0.01 19.31 8.86
CA ILE A 61 -0.93 18.36 8.24
C ILE A 61 -0.64 18.34 6.75
N ALA A 62 -0.16 17.21 6.25
CA ALA A 62 0.20 17.02 4.85
C ALA A 62 -1.03 17.25 3.93
N PRO A 63 -0.83 17.81 2.72
CA PRO A 63 -1.89 17.96 1.74
C PRO A 63 -2.44 16.60 1.27
N ARG A 64 -3.55 16.63 0.52
CA ARG A 64 -4.19 15.44 -0.06
C ARG A 64 -3.56 14.97 -1.38
N SER A 65 -2.52 15.65 -1.85
CA SER A 65 -1.77 15.32 -3.06
C SER A 65 -0.29 15.09 -2.72
N SER A 66 0.33 14.12 -3.38
CA SER A 66 1.77 13.88 -3.29
C SER A 66 2.57 15.00 -3.96
N GLY A 67 3.85 15.11 -3.61
CA GLY A 67 4.77 16.12 -4.13
C GLY A 67 5.74 16.62 -3.06
N THR A 68 6.33 17.79 -3.26
CA THR A 68 7.20 18.43 -2.27
C THR A 68 6.49 19.63 -1.66
N VAL A 69 6.55 19.75 -0.33
CA VAL A 69 6.03 20.90 0.41
C VAL A 69 7.18 21.58 1.15
N SER A 70 7.33 22.89 0.92
CA SER A 70 8.32 23.71 1.62
C SER A 70 7.64 24.41 2.79
N ILE A 71 8.21 24.24 3.98
CA ILE A 71 7.74 24.86 5.21
C ILE A 71 8.80 25.86 5.65
N THR A 72 8.39 27.11 5.86
CA THR A 72 9.26 28.18 6.31
C THR A 72 8.81 28.68 7.68
N VAL A 73 9.76 28.94 8.56
CA VAL A 73 9.54 29.65 9.81
C VAL A 73 10.37 30.92 9.81
N ASP A 74 9.70 32.06 10.01
CA ASP A 74 10.34 33.34 10.27
C ASP A 74 10.36 33.58 11.78
N VAL A 75 11.55 33.69 12.36
CA VAL A 75 11.77 33.93 13.78
C VAL A 75 12.17 35.37 13.99
N THR A 76 11.35 36.12 14.74
CA THR A 76 11.69 37.50 15.15
C THR A 76 12.25 37.50 16.57
N ILE A 77 13.48 37.98 16.75
CA ILE A 77 14.13 38.13 18.07
C ILE A 77 15.09 39.32 18.11
N GLY A 78 14.97 40.17 19.14
CA GLY A 78 15.79 41.38 19.28
C GLY A 78 15.67 42.35 18.10
N GLY A 79 14.53 42.38 17.41
CA GLY A 79 14.28 43.23 16.23
C GLY A 79 14.80 42.68 14.90
N ASN A 80 15.46 41.51 14.89
CA ASN A 80 15.92 40.85 13.68
C ASN A 80 15.00 39.69 13.31
N ILE A 81 14.88 39.41 12.01
CA ILE A 81 14.16 38.26 11.47
C ILE A 81 15.19 37.26 10.93
N GLU A 82 15.11 36.02 11.40
CA GLU A 82 15.87 34.88 10.90
C GLU A 82 14.89 33.86 10.30
N SER A 83 15.07 33.51 9.02
CA SER A 83 14.21 32.55 8.33
C SER A 83 14.90 31.18 8.22
N ARG A 84 14.15 30.11 8.40
CA ARG A 84 14.56 28.73 8.09
C ARG A 84 13.51 28.04 7.25
N MET A 85 13.95 27.17 6.36
CA MET A 85 13.11 26.39 5.47
C MET A 85 13.49 24.93 5.57
N ILE A 86 12.47 24.06 5.49
CA ILE A 86 12.61 22.63 5.34
C ILE A 86 11.67 22.15 4.24
N ASP A 87 12.15 21.25 3.38
CA ASP A 87 11.35 20.61 2.36
C ASP A 87 10.95 19.21 2.82
N LEU A 88 9.66 18.92 2.81
CA LEU A 88 9.11 17.61 3.12
C LEU A 88 8.64 16.94 1.82
N THR A 89 8.91 15.65 1.69
CA THR A 89 8.36 14.81 0.63
C THR A 89 7.02 14.27 1.06
N ILE A 90 5.96 14.65 0.34
CA ILE A 90 4.61 14.14 0.54
C ILE A 90 4.38 12.94 -0.37
N LEU A 91 4.19 11.78 0.24
CA LEU A 91 4.02 10.51 -0.44
C LEU A 91 2.53 10.15 -0.59
N PRO A 92 2.14 9.35 -1.60
CA PRO A 92 0.82 8.75 -1.65
C PRO A 92 0.49 7.95 -0.38
N GLU A 93 -0.79 7.70 -0.15
CA GLU A 93 -1.23 6.88 0.99
C GLU A 93 -0.64 5.47 0.92
N GLY A 94 -0.08 5.00 2.03
CA GLY A 94 0.50 3.67 2.17
C GLY A 94 1.95 3.54 1.68
N ALA A 95 2.54 4.57 1.06
CA ALA A 95 3.91 4.52 0.55
C ALA A 95 4.98 4.19 1.62
N LEU A 96 4.73 4.54 2.89
CA LEU A 96 5.60 4.24 4.03
C LEU A 96 5.29 2.89 4.68
N LYS A 97 4.24 2.19 4.26
CA LYS A 97 3.97 0.83 4.72
C LYS A 97 5.13 -0.08 4.34
N LYS A 98 5.52 -0.91 5.31
CA LYS A 98 6.49 -1.99 5.10
C LYS A 98 5.82 -3.29 4.69
N THR A 99 4.52 -3.41 5.00
CA THR A 99 3.71 -4.58 4.67
C THR A 99 2.36 -4.15 4.14
N ALA A 100 1.75 -4.98 3.29
CA ALA A 100 0.36 -4.83 2.89
C ALA A 100 -0.42 -6.11 3.16
N ASP A 101 -1.67 -5.90 3.54
CA ASP A 101 -2.66 -6.96 3.61
C ASP A 101 -3.34 -7.09 2.24
N ILE A 102 -3.19 -8.26 1.62
CA ILE A 102 -3.77 -8.60 0.33
C ILE A 102 -4.84 -9.67 0.58
N LEU A 103 -6.11 -9.27 0.43
CA LEU A 103 -7.23 -10.18 0.50
C LEU A 103 -7.49 -10.77 -0.88
N ILE A 104 -7.35 -12.09 -1.03
CA ILE A 104 -7.69 -12.78 -2.28
C ILE A 104 -9.07 -13.41 -2.11
N THR A 105 -9.99 -13.13 -3.03
CA THR A 105 -11.34 -13.70 -3.04
C THR A 105 -11.64 -14.41 -4.36
N VAL A 106 -12.45 -15.45 -4.30
CA VAL A 106 -12.93 -16.22 -5.46
C VAL A 106 -14.42 -16.44 -5.32
N ASP A 107 -15.19 -15.86 -6.23
CA ASP A 107 -16.63 -16.07 -6.29
C ASP A 107 -16.95 -17.31 -7.13
N THR A 108 -17.19 -18.42 -6.44
CA THR A 108 -17.54 -19.69 -7.07
C THR A 108 -18.93 -19.67 -7.70
N LYS A 109 -19.83 -18.75 -7.34
CA LYS A 109 -21.17 -18.69 -7.93
C LYS A 109 -21.13 -18.05 -9.31
N THR A 110 -20.31 -17.04 -9.50
CA THR A 110 -20.22 -16.33 -10.78
C THR A 110 -19.19 -16.93 -11.73
N LEU A 111 -18.10 -17.52 -11.20
CA LEU A 111 -17.06 -18.19 -11.99
C LEU A 111 -17.47 -19.60 -12.47
N GLN A 112 -18.43 -19.64 -13.38
CA GLN A 112 -18.92 -20.86 -14.02
C GLN A 112 -18.59 -20.84 -15.51
N ASN A 113 -18.42 -22.00 -16.15
CA ASN A 113 -18.19 -22.16 -17.60
C ASN A 113 -16.95 -21.41 -18.12
N VAL A 114 -15.89 -21.38 -17.33
CA VAL A 114 -14.62 -20.75 -17.69
C VAL A 114 -13.86 -21.67 -18.63
N TRP A 115 -13.33 -21.13 -19.72
CA TRP A 115 -12.49 -21.87 -20.66
C TRP A 115 -11.10 -22.09 -20.08
N VAL A 116 -10.62 -23.33 -20.01
CA VAL A 116 -9.26 -23.66 -19.56
C VAL A 116 -8.35 -24.00 -20.75
N ASN A 117 -8.81 -24.90 -21.62
CA ASN A 117 -8.12 -25.27 -22.85
C ASN A 117 -9.08 -25.93 -23.86
N SER A 118 -8.56 -26.36 -25.02
CA SER A 118 -9.35 -26.99 -26.09
C SER A 118 -10.08 -28.27 -25.69
N THR A 119 -9.62 -28.98 -24.66
CA THR A 119 -10.25 -30.19 -24.11
C THR A 119 -11.17 -29.88 -22.92
N HIS A 120 -11.01 -28.71 -22.31
CA HIS A 120 -11.71 -28.23 -21.11
C HIS A 120 -12.30 -26.83 -21.36
N LYS A 121 -13.25 -26.75 -22.29
CA LYS A 121 -13.77 -25.47 -22.80
C LYS A 121 -14.77 -24.76 -21.89
N SER A 122 -15.34 -25.46 -20.91
CA SER A 122 -16.42 -24.96 -20.07
C SER A 122 -16.33 -25.60 -18.69
N GLU A 123 -15.49 -25.03 -17.85
CA GLU A 123 -15.15 -25.56 -16.54
C GLU A 123 -15.78 -24.74 -15.41
N ASN A 124 -16.19 -25.42 -14.35
CA ASN A 124 -16.76 -24.81 -13.15
C ASN A 124 -15.80 -24.97 -11.98
N PHE A 125 -15.63 -23.91 -11.19
CA PHE A 125 -14.92 -23.99 -9.91
C PHE A 125 -15.79 -24.73 -8.89
N LYS A 126 -15.18 -25.65 -8.14
CA LYS A 126 -15.88 -26.43 -7.11
C LYS A 126 -15.27 -26.22 -5.74
N ALA A 127 -16.10 -25.84 -4.78
CA ALA A 127 -15.71 -25.86 -3.38
C ALA A 127 -15.37 -27.29 -2.89
N PRO A 128 -14.52 -27.45 -1.86
CA PRO A 128 -13.77 -26.39 -1.17
C PRO A 128 -12.60 -25.86 -2.01
N LEU A 129 -12.32 -24.56 -1.91
CA LEU A 129 -11.20 -23.95 -2.62
C LEU A 129 -9.93 -23.92 -1.78
N SER A 130 -8.81 -23.98 -2.49
CA SER A 130 -7.48 -23.79 -1.96
C SER A 130 -6.69 -22.87 -2.90
N ILE A 131 -5.60 -22.32 -2.40
CA ILE A 131 -4.64 -21.56 -3.16
C ILE A 131 -3.27 -22.25 -3.10
N LYS A 132 -2.58 -22.29 -4.23
CA LYS A 132 -1.16 -22.66 -4.32
C LYS A 132 -0.35 -21.51 -4.85
N GLY A 133 0.92 -21.47 -4.52
CA GLY A 133 1.81 -20.46 -5.07
C GLY A 133 3.11 -20.36 -4.32
N THR A 134 3.93 -19.39 -4.70
CA THR A 134 5.22 -19.06 -4.05
C THR A 134 5.01 -18.43 -2.69
N PHE A 135 4.53 -19.25 -1.76
CA PHE A 135 4.02 -18.80 -0.46
C PHE A 135 4.61 -19.62 0.70
N ARG A 136 4.60 -19.01 1.87
CA ARG A 136 4.72 -19.65 3.18
C ARG A 136 3.41 -19.42 3.93
N TYR A 137 2.89 -20.44 4.59
CA TYR A 137 1.73 -20.31 5.47
C TYR A 137 2.19 -20.51 6.90
N ASP A 138 1.69 -19.63 7.75
CA ASP A 138 1.82 -19.78 9.18
C ASP A 138 0.52 -20.38 9.73
N PRO A 139 0.49 -21.66 10.13
CA PRO A 139 -0.71 -22.29 10.65
C PRO A 139 -1.14 -21.75 12.02
N ASP A 140 -0.27 -21.06 12.75
CA ASP A 140 -0.63 -20.49 14.06
C ASP A 140 -1.43 -19.19 13.90
N SER A 141 -1.10 -18.39 12.88
CA SER A 141 -1.83 -17.15 12.55
C SER A 141 -2.84 -17.30 11.42
N GLU A 142 -2.83 -18.44 10.73
CA GLU A 142 -3.63 -18.75 9.54
C GLU A 142 -3.45 -17.73 8.40
N LEU A 143 -2.27 -17.10 8.34
CA LEU A 143 -1.89 -16.14 7.31
C LEU A 143 -0.92 -16.75 6.30
N ALA A 144 -1.09 -16.35 5.04
CA ALA A 144 -0.10 -16.62 4.00
C ALA A 144 0.83 -15.42 3.79
N PHE A 145 2.10 -15.72 3.54
CA PHE A 145 3.19 -14.78 3.30
C PHE A 145 3.87 -15.08 1.98
N ALA A 146 4.42 -14.05 1.37
CA ALA A 146 5.21 -14.19 0.16
C ALA A 146 6.59 -14.85 0.40
N GLY A 147 7.10 -15.46 -0.67
CA GLY A 147 8.36 -16.22 -0.67
C GLY A 147 8.16 -17.63 -0.12
N GLY A 148 8.67 -18.64 -0.80
CA GLY A 148 8.51 -20.03 -0.34
C GLY A 148 8.61 -21.08 -1.44
N SER A 149 7.89 -22.18 -1.23
CA SER A 149 7.75 -23.32 -2.16
C SER A 149 6.44 -23.19 -2.95
N TRP A 150 5.89 -24.27 -3.52
CA TRP A 150 4.55 -24.32 -4.14
C TRP A 150 3.50 -25.13 -3.33
N PRO A 151 3.29 -24.83 -2.03
CA PRO A 151 2.36 -25.54 -1.16
C PRO A 151 0.90 -25.15 -1.45
N THR A 152 -0.03 -25.98 -0.99
CA THR A 152 -1.48 -25.77 -1.06
C THR A 152 -2.02 -25.33 0.29
N TYR A 153 -2.85 -24.30 0.31
CA TYR A 153 -3.48 -23.77 1.51
C TYR A 153 -4.98 -23.58 1.31
N PRO A 154 -5.81 -23.84 2.34
CA PRO A 154 -7.25 -23.69 2.24
C PRO A 154 -7.65 -22.21 2.08
N MET A 155 -8.77 -21.99 1.38
CA MET A 155 -9.54 -20.74 1.43
C MET A 155 -10.80 -20.96 2.26
N TYR A 156 -11.46 -19.88 2.67
CA TYR A 156 -12.56 -19.91 3.64
C TYR A 156 -13.80 -19.13 3.18
N ASP A 157 -14.98 -19.70 3.40
CA ASP A 157 -16.33 -19.14 3.16
C ASP A 157 -17.16 -19.31 4.45
N ASP A 158 -16.61 -18.82 5.57
CA ASP A 158 -17.07 -19.08 6.93
C ASP A 158 -17.22 -17.83 7.81
N GLY A 159 -17.10 -16.63 7.24
CA GLY A 159 -17.14 -15.35 7.94
C GLY A 159 -15.86 -15.01 8.70
N THR A 160 -14.75 -15.70 8.41
CA THR A 160 -13.42 -15.45 8.98
C THR A 160 -12.37 -15.30 7.86
N HIS A 161 -11.10 -15.07 8.19
CA HIS A 161 -9.99 -14.97 7.20
C HIS A 161 -10.16 -13.89 6.11
N GLY A 162 -10.97 -12.86 6.39
CA GLY A 162 -11.30 -11.80 5.42
C GLY A 162 -12.59 -12.04 4.66
N ASP A 163 -13.27 -13.17 4.90
CA ASP A 163 -14.62 -13.42 4.43
C ASP A 163 -15.62 -12.58 5.24
N VAL A 164 -16.46 -11.84 4.54
CA VAL A 164 -17.46 -10.95 5.13
C VAL A 164 -18.74 -11.72 5.47
N THR A 165 -19.12 -12.72 4.67
CA THR A 165 -20.40 -13.41 4.80
C THR A 165 -20.26 -14.92 4.60
N ALA A 166 -20.32 -15.67 5.70
CA ALA A 166 -20.26 -17.12 5.67
C ALA A 166 -21.30 -17.79 4.75
N GLY A 167 -20.85 -18.74 3.93
CA GLY A 167 -21.68 -19.57 3.05
C GLY A 167 -22.24 -18.83 1.83
N ASP A 168 -21.67 -17.69 1.47
CA ASP A 168 -22.10 -16.92 0.32
C ASP A 168 -21.41 -17.35 -0.99
N GLY A 169 -20.51 -18.34 -0.93
CA GLY A 169 -19.79 -18.88 -2.08
C GLY A 169 -18.61 -18.02 -2.53
N ILE A 170 -18.29 -16.96 -1.79
CA ILE A 170 -17.08 -16.14 -1.96
C ILE A 170 -16.03 -16.66 -0.99
N TRP A 171 -15.09 -17.42 -1.52
CA TRP A 171 -14.00 -17.98 -0.73
C TRP A 171 -12.90 -16.95 -0.62
N SER A 172 -12.29 -16.82 0.55
CA SER A 172 -11.29 -15.81 0.83
C SER A 172 -10.06 -16.36 1.55
N ILE A 173 -8.96 -15.63 1.42
CA ILE A 173 -7.77 -15.78 2.25
C ILE A 173 -7.06 -14.44 2.38
N LEU A 174 -6.69 -14.07 3.60
CA LEU A 174 -5.89 -12.89 3.88
C LEU A 174 -4.40 -13.23 3.83
N MET A 175 -3.64 -12.42 3.09
CA MET A 175 -2.22 -12.60 2.91
C MET A 175 -1.43 -11.35 3.33
N LYS A 176 -0.23 -11.53 3.86
CA LYS A 176 0.69 -10.45 4.23
C LYS A 176 1.92 -10.44 3.33
N PHE A 177 2.20 -9.29 2.73
CA PHE A 177 3.33 -9.08 1.84
C PHE A 177 4.26 -8.02 2.41
N GLU A 178 5.56 -8.23 2.37
CA GLU A 178 6.58 -7.22 2.69
C GLU A 178 7.00 -6.44 1.45
N LYS A 179 7.38 -5.16 1.60
CA LYS A 179 7.79 -4.29 0.46
C LYS A 179 8.97 -4.80 -0.35
N THR A 180 9.75 -5.70 0.23
CA THR A 180 10.86 -6.36 -0.45
C THR A 180 10.44 -7.65 -1.17
N ASP A 181 9.23 -8.14 -0.98
CA ASP A 181 8.73 -9.31 -1.68
C ASP A 181 8.48 -8.97 -3.14
N SER A 182 9.03 -9.78 -4.04
CA SER A 182 8.85 -9.64 -5.48
C SER A 182 8.50 -10.98 -6.10
N LYS A 183 7.73 -10.92 -7.21
CA LYS A 183 7.45 -12.08 -8.09
C LYS A 183 6.70 -13.21 -7.39
N VAL A 184 5.54 -12.88 -6.83
CA VAL A 184 4.62 -13.87 -6.28
C VAL A 184 3.70 -14.41 -7.35
N TYR A 185 3.66 -15.73 -7.46
CA TYR A 185 2.83 -16.48 -8.39
C TYR A 185 1.87 -17.36 -7.60
N PHE A 186 0.65 -17.50 -8.09
CA PHE A 186 -0.35 -18.33 -7.46
C PHE A 186 -1.38 -18.89 -8.45
N ALA A 187 -2.04 -19.95 -8.03
CA ALA A 187 -3.14 -20.60 -8.72
C ALA A 187 -4.19 -21.06 -7.71
N PHE A 188 -5.46 -21.08 -8.11
CA PHE A 188 -6.50 -21.71 -7.31
C PHE A 188 -6.53 -23.21 -7.57
N ASP A 189 -6.60 -23.98 -6.49
CA ASP A 189 -6.78 -25.42 -6.51
C ASP A 189 -8.16 -25.75 -5.95
N ASP A 190 -9.01 -26.32 -6.79
CA ASP A 190 -10.34 -26.80 -6.44
C ASP A 190 -10.40 -28.35 -6.44
N GLY A 191 -9.23 -28.99 -6.34
CA GLY A 191 -9.03 -30.44 -6.40
C GLY A 191 -8.97 -31.00 -7.82
N ASN A 192 -9.13 -30.18 -8.87
CA ASN A 192 -9.07 -30.64 -10.25
C ASN A 192 -7.62 -30.62 -10.78
N SER A 193 -7.08 -31.80 -11.09
CA SER A 193 -5.69 -31.98 -11.57
C SER A 193 -5.37 -31.16 -12.82
N TYR A 194 -6.35 -30.87 -13.69
CA TYR A 194 -6.12 -30.09 -14.90
C TYR A 194 -5.88 -28.60 -14.63
N ARG A 195 -6.46 -28.05 -13.56
CA ARG A 195 -6.30 -26.64 -13.18
C ARG A 195 -5.02 -26.38 -12.40
N VAL A 196 -4.58 -27.38 -11.62
CA VAL A 196 -3.35 -27.31 -10.82
C VAL A 196 -2.09 -27.37 -11.68
N GLU A 197 -2.08 -28.17 -12.75
CA GLU A 197 -0.91 -28.34 -13.63
C GLU A 197 -0.74 -27.21 -14.65
N TYR A 198 -1.81 -26.47 -14.97
CA TYR A 198 -1.78 -25.33 -15.88
C TYR A 198 -1.71 -24.01 -15.12
N GLU A 199 -0.53 -23.67 -14.61
CA GLU A 199 -0.17 -22.32 -14.16
C GLU A 199 -0.34 -21.22 -15.24
N SER A 200 -0.71 -21.53 -16.49
CA SER A 200 -0.26 -20.70 -17.63
C SER A 200 -1.34 -20.20 -18.60
N GLY A 201 -2.62 -20.52 -18.43
CA GLY A 201 -3.68 -20.04 -19.33
C GLY A 201 -4.49 -18.88 -18.73
N LEU A 202 -5.23 -19.21 -17.68
CA LEU A 202 -6.09 -18.31 -16.93
C LEU A 202 -5.28 -17.29 -16.14
N ALA A 203 -4.33 -17.75 -15.33
CA ALA A 203 -3.44 -16.89 -14.56
C ALA A 203 -2.57 -15.99 -15.45
N TRP A 204 -2.13 -16.46 -16.64
CA TRP A 204 -1.31 -15.64 -17.55
C TRP A 204 -2.12 -14.56 -18.28
N THR A 205 -3.31 -14.91 -18.75
CA THR A 205 -4.20 -13.96 -19.45
C THR A 205 -4.72 -12.89 -18.49
N VAL A 206 -5.11 -13.31 -17.28
CA VAL A 206 -5.48 -12.40 -16.20
C VAL A 206 -4.27 -11.56 -15.78
N LYS A 207 -3.09 -12.15 -15.65
CA LYS A 207 -1.84 -11.39 -15.42
C LYS A 207 -1.63 -10.29 -16.47
N MET A 208 -1.96 -10.52 -17.74
CA MET A 208 -1.83 -9.49 -18.79
C MET A 208 -2.87 -8.38 -18.67
N ALA A 209 -4.13 -8.69 -18.38
CA ALA A 209 -5.15 -7.67 -18.08
C ALA A 209 -4.79 -6.81 -16.85
N TRP A 210 -3.98 -7.37 -15.94
CA TRP A 210 -3.55 -6.73 -14.71
C TRP A 210 -2.28 -5.90 -14.85
N ILE A 211 -1.40 -6.26 -15.80
CA ILE A 211 -0.23 -5.45 -16.18
C ILE A 211 -0.66 -4.06 -16.70
N GLU A 212 -1.84 -3.95 -17.33
CA GLU A 212 -2.35 -2.66 -17.81
C GLU A 212 -2.81 -1.70 -16.68
N LEU A 213 -2.98 -2.19 -15.44
CA LEU A 213 -3.28 -1.37 -14.27
C LEU A 213 -2.01 -0.81 -13.58
N ASP A 214 -0.84 -1.06 -14.15
CA ASP A 214 0.47 -0.56 -13.70
C ASP A 214 0.84 0.76 -14.40
N GLU A 215 1.35 1.73 -13.64
CA GLU A 215 1.94 2.95 -14.20
C GLU A 215 3.40 2.73 -14.70
N TYR A 216 4.02 1.59 -14.42
CA TYR A 216 5.41 1.26 -14.80
C TYR A 216 5.58 -0.16 -15.38
N PRO A 217 5.17 -0.39 -16.64
CA PRO A 217 4.98 -1.73 -17.23
C PRO A 217 6.27 -2.51 -17.60
N ASP A 218 7.48 -2.03 -17.31
CA ASP A 218 8.73 -2.61 -17.82
C ASP A 218 9.61 -3.37 -16.80
N ASP A 219 9.23 -3.43 -15.52
CA ASP A 219 10.13 -3.95 -14.48
C ASP A 219 9.94 -5.45 -14.12
N HIS A 220 9.03 -6.16 -14.79
CA HIS A 220 8.64 -7.54 -14.45
C HIS A 220 8.19 -7.73 -12.99
N SER A 221 7.87 -6.67 -12.25
CA SER A 221 7.20 -6.75 -10.98
C SER A 221 5.72 -7.07 -11.22
N ASN A 222 5.09 -7.76 -10.28
CA ASN A 222 3.66 -8.01 -10.35
C ASN A 222 2.99 -6.94 -9.47
N PRO A 223 2.35 -5.91 -10.04
CA PRO A 223 1.84 -4.73 -9.30
C PRO A 223 0.78 -5.08 -8.25
N ALA A 224 0.15 -6.26 -8.39
CA ALA A 224 -0.76 -6.83 -7.40
C ALA A 224 -0.08 -7.07 -6.03
N PHE A 225 1.24 -7.22 -6.02
CA PHE A 225 2.01 -7.63 -4.85
C PHE A 225 3.04 -6.60 -4.40
N THR A 226 3.11 -5.44 -5.05
CA THR A 226 3.78 -4.28 -4.48
C THR A 226 2.96 -3.86 -3.26
N PRO A 227 3.50 -3.93 -2.03
CA PRO A 227 2.76 -3.59 -0.83
C PRO A 227 2.95 -2.10 -0.54
N ASP A 228 2.47 -1.31 -1.48
CA ASP A 228 2.28 0.13 -1.34
C ASP A 228 0.97 0.44 -0.61
N LYS A 229 0.01 -0.49 -0.58
CA LYS A 229 -1.25 -0.38 0.16
C LYS A 229 -1.93 -1.74 0.31
N ASP A 230 -2.90 -1.81 1.20
CA ASP A 230 -3.77 -2.99 1.32
C ASP A 230 -4.67 -3.07 0.09
N LYS A 231 -4.91 -4.29 -0.41
CA LYS A 231 -5.65 -4.51 -1.66
C LYS A 231 -6.58 -5.71 -1.52
N THR A 232 -7.63 -5.71 -2.33
CA THR A 232 -8.46 -6.90 -2.56
C THR A 232 -8.32 -7.34 -4.01
N ILE A 233 -8.02 -8.62 -4.20
CA ILE A 233 -7.92 -9.28 -5.49
C ILE A 233 -9.12 -10.21 -5.61
N SER A 234 -10.10 -9.82 -6.43
CA SER A 234 -11.36 -10.56 -6.56
C SER A 234 -11.45 -11.27 -7.89
N TRP A 235 -11.35 -12.60 -7.88
CA TRP A 235 -11.68 -13.42 -9.03
C TRP A 235 -13.20 -13.55 -9.16
N THR A 236 -13.72 -12.96 -10.23
CA THR A 236 -15.15 -12.87 -10.53
C THR A 236 -15.40 -13.11 -12.02
N ALA A 237 -16.66 -13.31 -12.40
CA ALA A 237 -17.03 -13.40 -13.81
C ALA A 237 -16.56 -12.19 -14.64
N SER A 238 -16.65 -10.96 -14.10
CA SER A 238 -16.20 -9.75 -14.83
C SER A 238 -14.72 -9.81 -15.18
N MET A 239 -13.89 -10.20 -14.21
CA MET A 239 -12.44 -10.34 -14.41
C MET A 239 -12.10 -11.44 -15.42
N ALA A 240 -12.88 -12.52 -15.42
CA ALA A 240 -12.76 -13.57 -16.41
C ALA A 240 -13.27 -13.13 -17.82
N GLU A 241 -14.28 -12.28 -17.89
CA GLU A 241 -14.74 -11.71 -19.15
C GLU A 241 -13.70 -10.77 -19.77
N GLU A 242 -13.11 -9.88 -18.95
CA GLU A 242 -12.01 -9.00 -19.35
C GLU A 242 -10.78 -9.78 -19.83
N GLY A 243 -10.48 -10.91 -19.19
CA GLY A 243 -9.47 -11.85 -19.67
C GLY A 243 -9.84 -12.56 -20.97
N GLY A 244 -11.10 -12.49 -21.43
CA GLY A 244 -11.55 -13.22 -22.61
C GLY A 244 -11.48 -14.74 -22.42
N ILE A 245 -11.82 -15.21 -21.22
CA ILE A 245 -11.83 -16.64 -20.84
C ILE A 245 -13.25 -17.22 -20.74
N TYR A 246 -14.27 -16.42 -21.04
CA TYR A 246 -15.65 -16.88 -21.28
C TYR A 246 -15.98 -17.19 -22.73
N SER A 247 -15.12 -16.79 -23.68
CA SER A 247 -15.27 -17.12 -25.10
C SER A 247 -14.45 -18.34 -25.46
N GLU A 248 -14.94 -19.19 -26.36
CA GLU A 248 -14.11 -20.22 -27.01
C GLU A 248 -12.94 -19.52 -27.73
N ARG A 249 -11.76 -19.55 -27.11
CA ARG A 249 -10.50 -19.19 -27.77
C ARG A 249 -10.11 -20.24 -28.80
#